data_AF-A0A969S5Y1-F1
#
_entry.id   AF-A0A969S5Y1-F1
#
_cell.length_a   1.000
_cell.length_b   1.000
_cell.length_c   1.000
_cell.angle_alpha   90.00
_cell.angle_beta   90.00
_cell.angle_gamma   90.00
#
_symmetry.space_group_name_H-M   'P 1'
#
loop_
_entity.id
_entity.type
_entity.pdbx_description
1 polymer ?
#
loop_
_entity_poly.entity_id
_entity_poly.type
_entity_poly.pdbx_seq_one_letter_code
_entity_poly.pdbx_strand_id
1 'polypeptide(L)'
;MNQRHPTAALVLGAIALSLLTHCAANTATTNSSPVSSSPAVTLSSAVATPAEIAQNPASPLPAEQLSVDQKNQLSQLSVPVLVPTFLPAGFRLTKFDAGEEQLTNGSYSYYSLLYQGDNNTCLEISTGVDPALSTSRLSKALVTTPLGEATVYSGEVEGRSLILSMVSAQPQEYMLRSGLVARPAEQQPDGSWSAAELCQPVSMETYTQVLRSLRRPATQFTMTIGIWVLGDQLSIDQTGIAEL
;
A
#
# COMPACT_ATOMS: atom_id res chain seq x y z
N MET A 1 -34.89 64.71 7.67
CA MET A 1 -34.41 64.19 8.97
C MET A 1 -33.79 62.82 8.71
N ASN A 2 -32.57 62.46 9.07
CA ASN A 2 -31.38 63.16 9.54
C ASN A 2 -30.21 62.21 9.22
N GLN A 3 -29.08 62.75 8.73
CA GLN A 3 -27.84 62.01 8.51
C GLN A 3 -27.30 61.36 9.80
N ARG A 4 -26.53 60.27 9.66
CA ARG A 4 -25.13 60.19 10.16
C ARG A 4 -24.44 58.90 9.73
N HIS A 5 -23.27 59.07 9.11
CA HIS A 5 -22.21 58.06 8.99
C HIS A 5 -21.62 57.74 10.37
N PRO A 6 -20.90 56.62 10.48
CA PRO A 6 -19.47 56.82 10.69
C PRO A 6 -18.57 55.96 9.79
N THR A 7 -17.59 56.67 9.24
CA THR A 7 -16.25 56.26 8.84
C THR A 7 -15.61 55.24 9.79
N ALA A 8 -15.10 54.14 9.22
CA ALA A 8 -14.01 53.38 9.79
C ALA A 8 -12.90 53.30 8.73
N ALA A 9 -11.86 54.11 8.94
CA ALA A 9 -10.60 54.05 8.23
C ALA A 9 -9.78 52.87 8.77
N LEU A 10 -9.26 52.02 7.90
CA LEU A 10 -8.20 51.08 8.27
C LEU A 10 -7.16 50.99 7.13
N VAL A 11 -6.15 51.82 7.37
CA VAL A 11 -4.75 51.87 6.91
C VAL A 11 -4.28 50.67 6.07
N LEU A 12 -3.98 50.95 4.80
CA LEU A 12 -3.14 50.11 3.93
C LEU A 12 -1.68 50.22 4.40
N GLY A 13 -1.19 49.17 5.06
CA GLY A 13 0.23 48.99 5.35
C GLY A 13 0.96 48.40 4.15
N ALA A 14 1.67 49.24 3.40
CA ALA A 14 2.65 48.79 2.42
C ALA A 14 3.94 48.39 3.14
N ILE A 15 4.33 47.11 3.06
CA ILE A 15 5.68 46.68 3.43
C ILE A 15 6.46 46.47 2.14
N ALA A 16 7.19 47.50 1.75
CA ALA A 16 8.31 47.38 0.85
C ALA A 16 9.54 47.04 1.70
N LEU A 17 10.13 45.85 1.48
CA LEU A 17 11.47 45.55 1.95
C LEU A 17 12.33 45.15 0.75
N SER A 18 12.98 46.16 0.18
CA SER A 18 14.09 45.99 -0.76
C SER A 18 15.37 46.23 0.02
N LEU A 19 16.18 45.19 0.22
CA LEU A 19 17.62 45.35 0.44
C LEU A 19 18.36 44.21 -0.28
N LEU A 20 19.10 44.62 -1.29
CA LEU A 20 20.08 43.85 -2.06
C LEU A 20 21.33 43.54 -1.23
N THR A 21 21.98 42.41 -1.51
CA THR A 21 23.46 42.23 -1.65
C THR A 21 23.72 40.73 -1.92
N HIS A 22 23.81 40.30 -3.18
CA HIS A 22 25.06 40.07 -3.92
C HIS A 22 26.21 39.46 -3.09
N CYS A 23 26.42 38.15 -3.26
CA CYS A 23 27.75 37.56 -3.31
C CYS A 23 27.79 36.51 -4.42
N ALA A 24 28.81 36.66 -5.26
CA ALA A 24 29.07 35.92 -6.47
C ALA A 24 29.61 34.50 -6.19
N ALA A 25 29.32 33.58 -7.10
CA ALA A 25 30.15 32.39 -7.30
C ALA A 25 30.32 32.14 -8.80
N ASN A 26 31.49 32.58 -9.27
CA ASN A 26 32.25 32.27 -10.47
C ASN A 26 31.61 31.39 -11.56
N THR A 27 31.53 31.99 -12.74
CA THR A 27 31.82 31.37 -14.03
C THR A 27 33.15 30.62 -14.00
N ALA A 28 33.14 29.34 -14.38
CA ALA A 28 34.30 28.65 -14.93
C ALA A 28 33.91 28.10 -16.31
N THR A 29 34.35 28.87 -17.30
CA THR A 29 34.76 28.56 -18.67
C THR A 29 34.57 27.14 -19.20
N THR A 30 33.86 27.11 -20.33
CA THR A 30 33.91 26.13 -21.43
C THR A 30 35.29 25.50 -21.67
N ASN A 31 35.32 24.17 -21.84
CA ASN A 31 36.25 23.53 -22.76
C ASN A 31 35.48 22.54 -23.65
N SER A 32 35.56 22.80 -24.94
CA SER A 32 34.96 22.05 -26.03
C SER A 32 35.68 20.71 -26.26
N SER A 33 34.91 19.76 -26.80
CA SER A 33 35.14 18.35 -27.14
C SER A 33 36.50 17.97 -27.75
N PRO A 34 36.83 16.66 -27.79
CA PRO A 34 36.35 15.87 -28.93
C PRO A 34 35.69 14.53 -28.59
N VAL A 35 34.77 14.17 -29.48
CA VAL A 35 34.11 12.89 -29.69
C VAL A 35 35.08 11.71 -29.51
N SER A 36 34.72 10.78 -28.63
CA SER A 36 35.21 9.41 -28.67
C SER A 36 34.00 8.49 -28.65
N SER A 37 33.65 8.02 -29.84
CA SER A 37 32.70 6.94 -30.09
C SER A 37 33.21 5.66 -29.42
N SER A 38 32.57 5.23 -28.35
CA SER A 38 32.67 3.87 -27.82
C SER A 38 31.30 3.21 -27.82
N PRO A 39 31.25 1.89 -28.11
CA PRO A 39 30.14 1.26 -28.79
C PRO A 39 28.90 1.16 -27.90
N ALA A 40 27.75 1.16 -28.56
CA ALA A 40 26.47 0.80 -27.99
C ALA A 40 26.61 -0.52 -27.20
N VAL A 41 26.45 -0.44 -25.88
CA VAL A 41 26.19 -1.61 -25.07
C VAL A 41 24.75 -2.00 -25.37
N THR A 42 24.60 -2.98 -26.26
CA THR A 42 23.37 -3.74 -26.43
C THR A 42 22.98 -4.27 -25.05
N LEU A 43 21.94 -3.68 -24.44
CA LEU A 43 21.24 -4.28 -23.32
C LEU A 43 20.65 -5.58 -23.84
N SER A 44 21.40 -6.66 -23.63
CA SER A 44 20.93 -8.01 -23.85
C SER A 44 19.71 -8.20 -22.95
N SER A 45 18.54 -8.40 -23.56
CA SER A 45 17.34 -8.91 -22.90
C SER A 45 17.67 -10.27 -22.32
N ALA A 46 18.27 -10.30 -21.14
CA ALA A 46 18.21 -11.44 -20.27
C ALA A 46 16.84 -11.37 -19.61
N VAL A 47 15.93 -12.21 -20.11
CA VAL A 47 14.74 -12.64 -19.37
C VAL A 47 15.25 -13.21 -18.05
N ALA A 48 15.31 -12.38 -17.01
CA ALA A 48 15.52 -12.85 -15.66
C ALA A 48 14.25 -13.60 -15.28
N THR A 49 14.33 -14.92 -15.38
CA THR A 49 13.41 -15.86 -14.73
C THR A 49 13.22 -15.36 -13.29
N PRO A 50 11.99 -15.26 -12.76
CA PRO A 50 11.80 -14.82 -11.38
C PRO A 50 12.61 -15.75 -10.48
N ALA A 51 13.61 -15.21 -9.79
CA ALA A 51 14.23 -15.92 -8.71
C ALA A 51 13.11 -16.20 -7.70
N GLU A 52 12.75 -17.46 -7.58
CA GLU A 52 11.90 -17.98 -6.52
C GLU A 52 12.52 -17.49 -5.21
N ILE A 53 11.86 -16.51 -4.58
CA ILE A 53 12.30 -15.94 -3.31
C ILE A 53 12.24 -17.10 -2.34
N ALA A 54 13.39 -17.68 -2.01
CA ALA A 54 13.50 -18.82 -1.13
C ALA A 54 12.81 -18.47 0.20
N GLN A 55 11.63 -19.06 0.40
CA GLN A 55 10.88 -18.93 1.62
C GLN A 55 11.67 -19.67 2.70
N ASN A 56 12.05 -18.95 3.75
CA ASN A 56 12.60 -19.58 4.93
C ASN A 56 11.52 -20.52 5.50
N PRO A 57 11.73 -21.85 5.58
CA PRO A 57 10.67 -22.83 5.83
C PRO A 57 10.02 -22.76 7.23
N ALA A 58 10.43 -21.82 8.08
CA ALA A 58 9.98 -21.70 9.46
C ALA A 58 8.85 -20.68 9.68
N SER A 59 8.43 -19.91 8.66
CA SER A 59 7.33 -18.94 8.79
C SER A 59 6.17 -19.31 7.89
N PRO A 60 4.93 -19.37 8.42
CA PRO A 60 3.75 -19.64 7.60
C PRO A 60 3.63 -18.59 6.51
N LEU A 61 3.14 -19.02 5.34
CA LEU A 61 2.86 -18.10 4.24
C LEU A 61 1.91 -17.00 4.71
N PRO A 62 1.97 -15.78 4.16
CA PRO A 62 1.12 -14.68 4.64
C PRO A 62 -0.38 -15.04 4.60
N ALA A 63 -0.82 -15.78 3.59
CA ALA A 63 -2.20 -16.29 3.48
C ALA A 63 -2.55 -17.38 4.51
N GLU A 64 -1.56 -18.12 5.04
CA GLU A 64 -1.76 -19.13 6.09
C GLU A 64 -1.95 -18.49 7.47
N GLN A 65 -1.52 -17.23 7.64
CA GLN A 65 -1.73 -16.49 8.89
C GLN A 65 -3.19 -16.04 9.09
N LEU A 66 -4.02 -16.09 8.04
CA LEU A 66 -5.46 -15.83 8.12
C LEU A 66 -6.21 -17.06 8.65
N SER A 67 -7.12 -16.84 9.62
CA SER A 67 -8.04 -17.86 10.09
C SER A 67 -9.03 -18.29 9.00
N VAL A 68 -9.73 -19.41 9.21
CA VAL A 68 -10.78 -19.88 8.30
C VAL A 68 -11.89 -18.84 8.14
N ASP A 69 -12.35 -18.24 9.25
CA ASP A 69 -13.39 -17.21 9.22
C ASP A 69 -12.93 -15.95 8.47
N GLN A 70 -11.68 -15.52 8.65
CA GLN A 70 -11.11 -14.38 7.92
C GLN A 70 -11.02 -14.65 6.43
N LYS A 71 -10.62 -15.86 6.02
CA LYS A 71 -10.61 -16.29 4.62
C LYS A 71 -12.02 -16.30 4.04
N ASN A 72 -13.00 -16.80 4.79
CA ASN A 72 -14.40 -16.80 4.38
C ASN A 72 -14.92 -15.38 4.19
N GLN A 73 -14.63 -14.47 5.13
CA GLN A 73 -15.04 -13.06 5.03
C GLN A 73 -14.42 -12.36 3.81
N LEU A 74 -13.13 -12.59 3.56
CA LEU A 74 -12.44 -12.10 2.36
C LEU A 74 -13.03 -12.66 1.05
N SER A 75 -13.47 -13.92 1.05
CA SER A 75 -14.06 -14.54 -0.14
C SER A 75 -15.45 -14.01 -0.51
N GLN A 76 -16.14 -13.36 0.44
CA GLN A 76 -17.46 -12.77 0.23
C GLN A 76 -17.39 -11.34 -0.35
N LEU A 77 -16.20 -10.74 -0.41
CA LEU A 77 -16.03 -9.38 -0.90
C LEU A 77 -16.23 -9.31 -2.42
N SER A 78 -16.85 -8.24 -2.89
CA SER A 78 -17.02 -7.96 -4.33
C SER A 78 -15.73 -7.49 -5.02
N VAL A 79 -14.65 -7.32 -4.25
CA VAL A 79 -13.34 -6.86 -4.73
C VAL A 79 -12.30 -7.98 -4.65
N PRO A 80 -11.34 -8.04 -5.60
CA PRO A 80 -10.21 -8.96 -5.48
C PRO A 80 -9.42 -8.74 -4.17
N VAL A 81 -8.95 -9.81 -3.57
CA VAL A 81 -8.08 -9.73 -2.40
C VAL A 81 -6.63 -9.80 -2.86
N LEU A 82 -5.76 -8.98 -2.30
CA LEU A 82 -4.32 -9.05 -2.51
C LEU A 82 -3.66 -9.52 -1.22
N VAL A 83 -2.80 -10.52 -1.35
CA VAL A 83 -1.96 -11.02 -0.26
C VAL A 83 -0.53 -11.17 -0.74
N PRO A 84 0.47 -10.89 0.12
CA PRO A 84 1.85 -11.06 -0.27
C PRO A 84 2.22 -12.55 -0.29
N THR A 85 3.16 -12.95 -1.15
CA THR A 85 3.79 -14.28 -1.10
C THR A 85 4.97 -14.33 -0.12
N PHE A 86 5.45 -13.15 0.26
CA PHE A 86 6.62 -12.94 1.08
C PHE A 86 6.31 -11.94 2.19
N LEU A 87 6.64 -12.30 3.41
CA LEU A 87 6.75 -11.38 4.53
C LEU A 87 8.14 -11.51 5.15
N PRO A 88 8.69 -10.43 5.72
CA PRO A 88 9.96 -10.50 6.43
C PRO A 88 9.83 -11.45 7.62
N ALA A 89 10.92 -12.11 8.00
CA ALA A 89 10.92 -12.99 9.16
C ALA A 89 10.42 -12.25 10.42
N GLY A 90 9.59 -12.93 11.23
CA GLY A 90 9.00 -12.36 12.45
C GLY A 90 7.72 -11.56 12.23
N PHE A 91 7.34 -11.22 10.98
CA PHE A 91 6.08 -10.56 10.70
C PHE A 91 4.89 -11.51 10.88
N ARG A 92 3.90 -11.04 11.62
CA ARG A 92 2.64 -11.75 11.88
C ARG A 92 1.43 -10.85 11.67
N LEU A 93 0.34 -11.41 11.15
CA LEU A 93 -0.95 -10.74 11.07
C LEU A 93 -1.41 -10.41 12.49
N THR A 94 -1.65 -9.14 12.76
CA THR A 94 -2.07 -8.63 14.08
C THR A 94 -3.44 -7.99 14.04
N LYS A 95 -3.85 -7.48 12.87
CA LYS A 95 -5.20 -6.98 12.65
C LYS A 95 -5.71 -7.38 11.29
N PHE A 96 -7.00 -7.58 11.27
CA PHE A 96 -7.79 -7.93 10.12
C PHE A 96 -9.09 -7.14 10.24
N ASP A 97 -9.43 -6.45 9.17
CA ASP A 97 -10.73 -5.81 9.02
C ASP A 97 -11.20 -6.04 7.59
N ALA A 98 -12.48 -6.33 7.40
CA ALA A 98 -13.06 -6.58 6.09
C ALA A 98 -14.57 -6.43 6.15
N GLY A 99 -15.18 -5.96 5.09
CA GLY A 99 -16.63 -5.87 5.06
C GLY A 99 -17.14 -5.17 3.83
N GLU A 100 -18.43 -4.86 3.90
CA GLU A 100 -19.13 -4.07 2.92
C GLU A 100 -19.89 -2.97 3.64
N GLU A 101 -19.66 -1.73 3.21
CA GLU A 101 -20.34 -0.56 3.75
C GLU A 101 -21.36 -0.04 2.74
N GLN A 102 -22.55 0.28 3.22
CA GLN A 102 -23.63 0.86 2.42
C GLN A 102 -23.51 2.39 2.43
N LEU A 103 -23.28 2.97 1.26
CA LEU A 103 -23.29 4.41 1.03
C LEU A 103 -24.58 4.80 0.28
N THR A 104 -24.89 6.10 0.28
CA THR A 104 -26.05 6.65 -0.44
C THR A 104 -26.06 6.29 -1.93
N ASN A 105 -24.88 6.05 -2.53
CA ASN A 105 -24.71 5.83 -3.97
C ASN A 105 -24.30 4.38 -4.32
N GLY A 106 -24.46 3.44 -3.40
CA GLY A 106 -24.10 2.03 -3.60
C GLY A 106 -23.30 1.48 -2.42
N SER A 107 -22.88 0.23 -2.53
CA SER A 107 -22.01 -0.38 -1.54
C SER A 107 -20.55 -0.36 -1.98
N TYR A 108 -19.64 -0.38 -1.01
CA TYR A 108 -18.23 -0.62 -1.27
C TYR A 108 -17.70 -1.71 -0.34
N SER A 109 -17.00 -2.69 -0.93
CA SER A 109 -16.28 -3.69 -0.15
C SER A 109 -14.90 -3.16 0.24
N TYR A 110 -14.47 -3.46 1.45
CA TYR A 110 -13.15 -3.09 1.96
C TYR A 110 -12.47 -4.25 2.67
N TYR A 111 -11.15 -4.18 2.76
CA TYR A 111 -10.37 -4.93 3.74
C TYR A 111 -9.07 -4.21 4.11
N SER A 112 -8.53 -4.55 5.28
CA SER A 112 -7.20 -4.18 5.75
C SER A 112 -6.54 -5.37 6.45
N LEU A 113 -5.30 -5.66 6.07
CA LEU A 113 -4.42 -6.67 6.67
C LEU A 113 -3.21 -5.97 7.25
N LEU A 114 -3.08 -5.97 8.58
CA LEU A 114 -1.93 -5.40 9.28
C LEU A 114 -0.99 -6.48 9.77
N TYR A 115 0.23 -6.47 9.24
CA TYR A 115 1.32 -7.31 9.71
C TYR A 115 2.28 -6.49 10.56
N GLN A 116 2.65 -7.00 11.74
CA GLN A 116 3.65 -6.39 12.62
C GLN A 116 4.84 -7.33 12.79
N GLY A 117 6.03 -6.76 12.72
CA GLY A 117 7.30 -7.43 12.97
C GLY A 117 8.00 -6.91 14.23
N ASP A 118 9.28 -7.23 14.35
CA ASP A 118 10.11 -6.76 15.45
C ASP A 118 10.30 -5.24 15.42
N ASN A 119 10.71 -4.67 16.56
CA ASN A 119 10.95 -3.23 16.72
C ASN A 119 9.76 -2.33 16.35
N ASN A 120 8.52 -2.84 16.53
CA ASN A 120 7.31 -2.14 16.13
C ASN A 120 7.28 -1.79 14.63
N THR A 121 7.91 -2.62 13.77
CA THR A 121 7.80 -2.45 12.32
C THR A 121 6.45 -2.96 11.81
N CYS A 122 5.93 -2.36 10.74
CA CYS A 122 4.60 -2.72 10.23
C CYS A 122 4.51 -2.71 8.71
N LEU A 123 3.58 -3.49 8.19
CA LEU A 123 3.14 -3.48 6.80
C LEU A 123 1.62 -3.62 6.80
N GLU A 124 0.95 -2.73 6.08
CA GLU A 124 -0.49 -2.82 5.90
C GLU A 124 -0.85 -2.89 4.43
N ILE A 125 -1.75 -3.80 4.10
CA ILE A 125 -2.36 -3.93 2.78
C ILE A 125 -3.84 -3.67 2.94
N SER A 126 -4.36 -2.67 2.22
CA SER A 126 -5.77 -2.29 2.32
C SER A 126 -6.37 -1.96 0.96
N THR A 127 -7.69 -2.06 0.87
CA THR A 127 -8.47 -1.49 -0.23
C THR A 127 -8.53 0.02 -0.14
N GLY A 128 -8.48 0.68 -1.28
CA GLY A 128 -8.65 2.12 -1.37
C GLY A 128 -7.38 2.90 -1.04
N VAL A 129 -7.45 4.19 -1.35
CA VAL A 129 -6.39 5.16 -1.08
C VAL A 129 -6.90 6.06 0.04
N ASP A 130 -6.07 6.35 1.04
CA ASP A 130 -6.37 7.39 2.02
C ASP A 130 -6.41 8.75 1.31
N PRO A 131 -7.60 9.36 1.12
CA PRO A 131 -7.73 10.57 0.34
C PRO A 131 -7.15 11.80 1.07
N ALA A 132 -6.94 11.71 2.38
CA ALA A 132 -6.36 12.80 3.17
C ALA A 132 -4.83 12.81 3.10
N LEU A 133 -4.21 11.74 2.60
CA LEU A 133 -2.76 11.60 2.61
C LEU A 133 -2.12 12.35 1.44
N SER A 134 -1.52 13.52 1.74
CA SER A 134 -0.78 14.28 0.73
C SER A 134 0.56 13.62 0.41
N THR A 135 0.70 13.15 -0.83
CA THR A 135 1.95 12.57 -1.35
C THR A 135 2.85 13.57 -2.07
N SER A 136 2.45 14.84 -2.13
CA SER A 136 3.10 15.89 -2.93
C SER A 136 4.55 16.19 -2.54
N ARG A 137 4.89 16.00 -1.26
CA ARG A 137 6.24 16.25 -0.70
C ARG A 137 7.07 14.98 -0.56
N LEU A 138 6.56 13.83 -1.00
CA LEU A 138 7.23 12.55 -0.87
C LEU A 138 8.08 12.26 -2.12
N SER A 139 9.23 11.64 -1.90
CA SER A 139 10.06 11.07 -2.96
C SER A 139 9.30 9.96 -3.67
N LYS A 140 9.45 9.89 -5.00
CA LYS A 140 8.74 8.92 -5.85
C LYS A 140 9.71 7.96 -6.53
N ALA A 141 9.35 6.69 -6.58
CA ALA A 141 10.05 5.66 -7.35
C ALA A 141 9.03 4.76 -8.04
N LEU A 142 9.36 4.30 -9.26
CA LEU A 142 8.54 3.31 -9.97
C LEU A 142 9.07 1.91 -9.68
N VAL A 143 8.16 0.99 -9.37
CA VAL A 143 8.48 -0.41 -9.13
C VAL A 143 7.57 -1.27 -10.00
N THR A 144 8.17 -2.08 -10.87
CA THR A 144 7.44 -3.11 -11.61
C THR A 144 7.07 -4.27 -10.68
N THR A 145 5.80 -4.67 -10.71
CA THR A 145 5.23 -5.78 -9.94
C THR A 145 4.48 -6.74 -10.87
N PRO A 146 4.12 -7.95 -10.40
CA PRO A 146 3.24 -8.85 -11.15
C PRO A 146 1.85 -8.25 -11.46
N LEU A 147 1.43 -7.22 -10.72
CA LEU A 147 0.14 -6.53 -10.88
C LEU A 147 0.25 -5.29 -11.80
N GLY A 148 1.45 -4.99 -12.31
CA GLY A 148 1.72 -3.80 -13.11
C GLY A 148 2.74 -2.87 -12.46
N GLU A 149 2.86 -1.65 -12.99
CA GLU A 149 3.71 -0.61 -12.42
C GLU A 149 3.05 0.01 -11.18
N ALA A 150 3.79 0.06 -10.07
CA ALA A 150 3.37 0.72 -8.85
C ALA A 150 4.26 1.94 -8.58
N THR A 151 3.63 3.06 -8.21
CA THR A 151 4.37 4.22 -7.71
C THR A 151 4.57 4.09 -6.21
N VAL A 152 5.82 4.03 -5.78
CA VAL A 152 6.22 4.05 -4.37
C VAL A 152 6.54 5.49 -3.96
N TYR A 153 5.92 5.93 -2.88
CA TYR A 153 6.18 7.20 -2.22
C TYR A 153 6.91 6.95 -0.90
N SER A 154 7.90 7.78 -0.60
CA SER A 154 8.63 7.72 0.67
C SER A 154 9.07 9.09 1.15
N GLY A 155 9.15 9.25 2.46
CA GLY A 155 9.56 10.51 3.08
C GLY A 155 8.96 10.66 4.45
N GLU A 156 8.82 11.90 4.90
CA GLU A 156 8.25 12.21 6.21
C GLU A 156 6.88 12.89 6.07
N VAL A 157 5.91 12.39 6.84
CA VAL A 157 4.59 13.02 7.04
C VAL A 157 4.47 13.30 8.54
N GLU A 158 4.22 14.55 8.91
CA GLU A 158 4.12 14.97 10.32
C GLU A 158 5.33 14.57 11.19
N GLY A 159 6.53 14.64 10.61
CA GLY A 159 7.79 14.27 11.28
C GLY A 159 8.01 12.76 11.41
N ARG A 160 7.33 11.95 10.60
CA ARG A 160 7.39 10.48 10.68
C ARG A 160 7.68 9.87 9.32
N SER A 161 8.66 8.97 9.30
CA SER A 161 9.02 8.23 8.09
C SER A 161 7.88 7.29 7.66
N LEU A 162 7.52 7.37 6.40
CA LEU A 162 6.44 6.63 5.76
C LEU A 162 6.93 6.08 4.42
N ILE A 163 6.50 4.87 4.09
CA ILE A 163 6.61 4.30 2.74
C ILE A 163 5.21 3.82 2.36
N LEU A 164 4.74 4.16 1.16
CA LEU A 164 3.47 3.66 0.63
C LEU A 164 3.51 3.49 -0.87
N SER A 165 2.61 2.69 -1.41
CA SER A 165 2.40 2.55 -2.83
C SER A 165 0.95 2.31 -3.14
N MET A 166 0.49 2.95 -4.21
CA MET A 166 -0.80 2.63 -4.82
C MET A 166 -0.57 1.53 -5.85
N VAL A 167 -1.28 0.42 -5.68
CA VAL A 167 -1.23 -0.75 -6.56
C VAL A 167 -2.56 -0.84 -7.28
N SER A 168 -2.54 -0.69 -8.60
CA SER A 168 -3.75 -0.86 -9.41
C SER A 168 -3.92 -2.33 -9.76
N ALA A 169 -5.01 -2.95 -9.31
CA ALA A 169 -5.44 -4.24 -9.81
C ALA A 169 -6.90 -4.09 -10.25
N GLN A 170 -7.06 -3.61 -11.49
CA GLN A 170 -8.34 -3.18 -12.08
C GLN A 170 -9.52 -4.11 -11.74
N PRO A 171 -10.69 -3.53 -11.42
CA PRO A 171 -11.01 -2.08 -11.40
C PRO A 171 -10.59 -1.35 -10.11
N GLN A 172 -9.96 -2.05 -9.16
CA GLN A 172 -9.74 -1.55 -7.80
C GLN A 172 -8.30 -1.06 -7.57
N GLU A 173 -8.16 -0.03 -6.75
CA GLU A 173 -6.87 0.42 -6.21
C GLU A 173 -6.68 -0.08 -4.78
N TYR A 174 -5.44 -0.47 -4.48
CA TYR A 174 -5.00 -0.97 -3.19
C TYR A 174 -3.85 -0.12 -2.68
N MET A 175 -3.73 -0.02 -1.38
CA MET A 175 -2.59 0.58 -0.72
C MET A 175 -1.76 -0.51 -0.05
N LEU A 176 -0.45 -0.50 -0.32
CA LEU A 176 0.53 -1.05 0.61
C LEU A 176 1.15 0.14 1.34
N ARG A 177 1.32 0.05 2.65
CA ARG A 177 1.99 1.09 3.44
C ARG A 177 2.78 0.54 4.63
N SER A 178 3.70 1.35 5.12
CA SER A 178 4.58 1.06 6.25
C SER A 178 4.97 2.36 6.96
N GLY A 179 4.93 2.37 8.28
CA GLY A 179 5.20 3.54 9.13
C GLY A 179 3.95 4.27 9.64
N LEU A 180 2.79 3.98 9.06
CA LEU A 180 1.48 4.50 9.47
C LEU A 180 0.43 3.42 9.24
N VAL A 181 -0.47 3.24 10.21
CA VAL A 181 -1.66 2.39 10.09
C VAL A 181 -2.88 3.31 10.17
N ALA A 182 -3.63 3.46 9.08
CA ALA A 182 -4.93 4.13 9.17
C ALA A 182 -5.89 3.16 9.83
N ARG A 183 -6.43 3.61 10.96
CA ARG A 183 -7.63 3.03 11.52
C ARG A 183 -8.81 3.86 11.04
N PRO A 184 -10.01 3.26 10.94
CA PRO A 184 -11.23 4.03 11.10
C PRO A 184 -11.07 4.85 12.38
N ALA A 185 -11.40 6.13 12.35
CA ALA A 185 -11.38 6.94 13.55
C ALA A 185 -12.37 6.31 14.53
N GLU A 186 -11.88 5.62 15.56
CA GLU A 186 -12.73 5.08 16.62
C GLU A 186 -12.86 6.14 17.68
N GLN A 187 -14.11 6.50 18.00
CA GLN A 187 -14.37 7.35 19.14
C GLN A 187 -14.05 6.55 20.41
N GLN A 188 -13.02 6.97 21.13
CA GLN A 188 -12.62 6.44 22.41
C GLN A 188 -13.73 6.68 23.45
N PRO A 189 -13.77 5.90 24.55
CA PRO A 189 -14.77 6.07 25.61
C PRO A 189 -14.81 7.48 26.25
N ASP A 190 -13.73 8.26 26.10
CA ASP A 190 -13.61 9.64 26.58
C ASP A 190 -14.10 10.70 25.56
N GLY A 191 -14.63 10.26 24.41
CA GLY A 191 -15.11 11.11 23.33
C GLY A 191 -14.03 11.62 22.36
N SER A 192 -12.75 11.30 22.61
CA SER A 192 -11.65 11.59 21.68
C SER A 192 -11.67 10.63 20.49
N TRP A 193 -11.09 11.03 19.36
CA TRP A 193 -10.94 10.14 18.21
C TRP A 193 -9.58 9.47 18.26
N SER A 194 -9.52 8.16 18.02
CA SER A 194 -8.25 7.42 17.97
C SER A 194 -7.37 7.99 16.86
N ALA A 195 -6.18 8.46 17.21
CA ALA A 195 -5.17 8.78 16.22
C ALA A 195 -4.78 7.51 15.43
N ALA A 196 -4.28 7.71 14.21
CA ALA A 196 -3.65 6.65 13.43
C ALA A 196 -2.59 5.93 14.29
N GLU A 197 -2.53 4.60 14.18
CA GLU A 197 -1.55 3.83 14.94
C GLU A 197 -0.20 3.90 14.26
N LEU A 198 0.84 4.00 15.08
CA LEU A 198 2.17 4.40 14.67
C LEU A 198 3.13 3.24 14.83
N CYS A 199 3.91 3.01 13.79
CA CYS A 199 4.90 1.95 13.72
C CYS A 199 6.14 2.44 12.98
N GLN A 200 7.25 1.72 13.13
CA GLN A 200 8.44 1.95 12.34
C GLN A 200 8.20 1.45 10.92
N PRO A 201 8.59 2.21 9.87
CA PRO A 201 8.55 1.69 8.53
C PRO A 201 9.61 0.58 8.38
N VAL A 202 9.34 -0.41 7.53
CA VAL A 202 10.36 -1.34 7.07
C VAL A 202 11.37 -0.62 6.17
N SER A 203 12.51 -1.25 5.88
CA SER A 203 13.45 -0.72 4.89
C SER A 203 12.81 -0.66 3.49
N MET A 204 13.29 0.23 2.62
CA MET A 204 12.83 0.32 1.23
C MET A 204 13.03 -0.97 0.44
N GLU A 205 14.12 -1.70 0.72
CA GLU A 205 14.40 -3.01 0.11
C GLU A 205 13.32 -4.02 0.51
N THR A 206 13.07 -4.15 1.81
CA THR A 206 12.04 -5.02 2.38
C THR A 206 10.66 -4.67 1.83
N TYR A 207 10.33 -3.38 1.80
CA TYR A 207 9.08 -2.87 1.25
C TYR A 207 8.89 -3.29 -0.20
N THR A 208 9.92 -3.10 -1.03
CA THR A 208 9.90 -3.43 -2.46
C THR A 208 9.76 -4.94 -2.69
N GLN A 209 10.39 -5.77 -1.86
CA GLN A 209 10.22 -7.23 -1.91
C GLN A 209 8.78 -7.64 -1.62
N VAL A 210 8.17 -7.08 -0.57
CA VAL A 210 6.75 -7.34 -0.24
C VAL A 210 5.84 -6.87 -1.37
N LEU A 211 6.05 -5.67 -1.89
CA LEU A 211 5.30 -5.11 -3.01
C LEU A 211 5.35 -6.01 -4.26
N ARG A 212 6.54 -6.51 -4.63
CA ARG A 212 6.71 -7.45 -5.75
C ARG A 212 6.10 -8.82 -5.49
N SER A 213 5.86 -9.16 -4.24
CA SER A 213 5.24 -10.42 -3.84
C SER A 213 3.71 -10.35 -3.81
N LEU A 214 3.10 -9.17 -3.97
CA LEU A 214 1.65 -9.05 -3.97
C LEU A 214 1.05 -9.84 -5.13
N ARG A 215 0.09 -10.71 -4.78
CA ARG A 215 -0.67 -11.51 -5.75
C ARG A 215 -2.12 -11.58 -5.33
N ARG A 216 -2.98 -11.84 -6.30
CA ARG A 216 -4.31 -12.39 -6.03
C ARG A 216 -4.09 -13.82 -5.50
N PRO A 217 -4.72 -14.23 -4.38
CA PRO A 217 -4.73 -15.63 -3.99
C PRO A 217 -5.15 -16.46 -5.21
N ALA A 218 -4.41 -17.54 -5.50
CA ALA A 218 -4.93 -18.50 -6.45
C ALA A 218 -6.27 -18.97 -5.88
N THR A 219 -7.34 -18.87 -6.66
CA THR A 219 -8.61 -19.52 -6.40
C THR A 219 -8.35 -21.04 -6.45
N GLN A 220 -7.80 -21.57 -5.38
CA GLN A 220 -7.70 -23.00 -5.12
C GLN A 220 -8.41 -23.24 -3.81
N PHE A 221 -9.74 -23.13 -3.83
CA PHE A 221 -10.55 -23.95 -2.94
C PHE A 221 -10.45 -25.36 -3.50
N THR A 222 -9.54 -26.15 -2.93
CA THR A 222 -9.40 -27.55 -3.30
C THR A 222 -10.71 -28.26 -2.91
N MET A 223 -11.52 -28.58 -3.91
CA MET A 223 -12.71 -29.41 -3.73
C MET A 223 -12.22 -30.78 -3.22
N THR A 224 -12.49 -31.07 -1.96
CA THR A 224 -12.15 -32.38 -1.38
C THR A 224 -13.20 -33.37 -1.88
N ILE A 225 -12.87 -34.16 -2.89
CA ILE A 225 -13.73 -35.26 -3.34
C ILE A 225 -13.64 -36.37 -2.29
N GLY A 226 -14.71 -36.53 -1.49
CA GLY A 226 -14.86 -37.68 -0.60
C GLY A 226 -15.24 -38.91 -1.41
N ILE A 227 -14.29 -39.81 -1.66
CA ILE A 227 -14.57 -41.12 -2.26
C ILE A 227 -14.86 -42.10 -1.12
N TRP A 228 -16.10 -42.59 -1.06
CA TRP A 228 -16.47 -43.68 -0.17
C TRP A 228 -16.75 -44.94 -1.00
N VAL A 229 -16.12 -46.05 -0.63
CA VAL A 229 -16.38 -47.36 -1.23
C VAL A 229 -17.21 -48.17 -0.25
N LEU A 230 -18.47 -48.44 -0.63
CA LEU A 230 -19.38 -49.34 0.09
C LEU A 230 -19.67 -50.54 -0.83
N GLY A 231 -18.87 -51.61 -0.68
CA GLY A 231 -18.97 -52.81 -1.51
C GLY A 231 -18.50 -52.58 -2.95
N ASP A 232 -19.16 -53.22 -3.93
CA ASP A 232 -18.81 -53.18 -5.36
C ASP A 232 -19.34 -51.95 -6.13
N GLN A 233 -19.89 -50.94 -5.42
CA GLN A 233 -20.31 -49.69 -6.06
C GLN A 233 -19.42 -48.52 -5.66
N LEU A 234 -18.80 -47.92 -6.67
CA LEU A 234 -18.17 -46.61 -6.57
C LEU A 234 -19.27 -45.55 -6.60
N SER A 235 -19.53 -44.90 -5.47
CA SER A 235 -20.43 -43.75 -5.42
C SER A 235 -19.58 -42.49 -5.30
N ILE A 236 -19.67 -41.62 -6.30
CA ILE A 236 -19.07 -40.28 -6.27
C ILE A 236 -20.18 -39.37 -5.80
N ASP A 237 -20.16 -38.98 -4.53
CA ASP A 237 -21.03 -37.91 -4.05
C ASP A 237 -20.34 -36.58 -4.33
N GLN A 238 -20.87 -35.83 -5.29
CA GLN A 238 -20.57 -34.41 -5.43
C GLN A 238 -21.49 -33.63 -4.47
N THR A 239 -21.32 -33.81 -3.16
CA THR A 239 -21.79 -32.80 -2.21
C THR A 239 -20.77 -31.66 -2.14
N GLY A 240 -20.58 -31.04 -3.31
CA GLY A 240 -20.03 -29.71 -3.40
C GLY A 240 -21.17 -28.73 -3.37
N ILE A 241 -21.29 -27.98 -2.28
CA ILE A 241 -21.82 -26.62 -2.39
C ILE A 241 -20.74 -25.82 -3.12
N ALA A 242 -20.70 -26.00 -4.43
CA ALA A 242 -20.18 -25.05 -5.40
C ALA A 242 -21.41 -24.26 -5.87
N GLU A 243 -21.40 -23.00 -6.21
CA GLU A 243 -20.43 -21.93 -6.38
C GLU A 243 -21.32 -20.68 -6.59
N LEU A 244 -20.75 -19.47 -6.55
CA LEU A 244 -21.37 -18.30 -7.19
C LEU A 244 -21.30 -18.44 -8.71
#